data_AF-A0A958IGD4-F1
#
_entry.id   AF-A0A958IGD4-F1
#
_cell.length_a   1.000
_cell.length_b   1.000
_cell.length_c   1.000
_cell.angle_alpha   90.00
_cell.angle_beta   90.00
_cell.angle_gamma   90.00
#
_symmetry.space_group_name_H-M   'P 1'
#
loop_
_entity.id
_entity.type
_entity.pdbx_description
1 polymer ?
#
loop_
_entity_poly.entity_id
_entity_poly.type
_entity_poly.pdbx_seq_one_letter_code
_entity_poly.pdbx_strand_id
1 'polypeptide(L)' 'MKALTKILTFLCLMLSFTAFSQDEFIKFTTVSIEDGLSVSVASDIVQDKLGYIWIATQDGLNRYNG' A
#
# COMPACT_ATOMS: atom_id res chain seq x y z
N MET A 1 27.70 34.98 11.90
CA MET A 1 26.50 34.34 12.48
C MET A 1 25.24 34.62 11.65
N LYS A 2 24.68 35.85 11.61
CA LYS A 2 23.40 36.16 10.91
C LYS A 2 23.41 35.91 9.39
N ALA A 3 24.51 36.22 8.71
CA ALA A 3 24.65 35.97 7.27
C ALA A 3 24.66 34.46 6.93
N LEU A 4 25.30 33.65 7.77
CA LEU A 4 25.35 32.19 7.63
C LEU A 4 23.95 31.56 7.78
N THR A 5 23.18 32.02 8.78
CA THR A 5 21.81 31.56 8.98
C THR A 5 20.93 31.83 7.75
N LYS A 6 21.04 33.02 7.15
CA LYS A 6 20.28 33.37 5.93
C LYS A 6 20.65 32.50 4.72
N ILE A 7 21.94 32.19 4.57
CA ILE A 7 22.43 31.31 3.50
C ILE A 7 21.88 29.89 3.69
N LEU A 8 21.90 29.35 4.91
CA LEU A 8 21.31 28.03 5.19
C LEU A 8 19.80 28.00 4.90
N THR A 9 19.07 29.04 5.33
CA THR A 9 17.63 29.12 5.08
C THR A 9 17.31 29.16 3.58
N PHE A 10 18.06 29.96 2.81
CA PHE A 10 17.90 30.04 1.36
C PHE A 10 18.21 28.72 0.66
N LEU A 11 19.24 28.00 1.11
CA LEU A 11 19.60 26.69 0.58
C LEU A 11 18.51 25.64 0.84
N CYS A 12 17.93 25.61 2.05
CA CYS A 12 16.78 24.73 2.36
C CYS A 12 15.56 25.02 1.49
N LEU A 13 15.27 26.30 1.22
CA LEU A 13 14.18 26.71 0.33
C LEU A 13 14.39 26.21 -1.10
N MET A 14 15.62 26.30 -1.61
CA MET A 14 15.94 25.81 -2.96
C MET A 14 15.83 24.28 -3.10
N LEU A 15 16.14 23.52 -2.04
CA LEU A 15 15.98 22.06 -2.01
C LEU A 15 14.51 21.60 -2.04
N SER A 16 13.57 22.46 -1.67
CA SER A 16 12.14 22.12 -1.68
C SER A 16 11.53 22.17 -3.10
N PHE A 17 12.18 22.87 -4.04
CA PHE A 17 11.72 22.98 -5.44
C PHE A 17 11.98 21.73 -6.29
N THR A 18 12.80 20.80 -5.82
CA THR A 18 13.11 19.55 -6.53
C THR A 18 12.23 18.37 -6.09
N ALA A 19 11.15 18.62 -5.34
CA ALA A 19 10.22 17.59 -4.95
C ALA A 19 9.38 17.14 -6.16
N PHE A 20 9.63 15.92 -6.64
CA PHE A 20 8.75 15.23 -7.57
C PHE A 20 7.64 14.51 -6.79
N SER A 21 6.41 14.50 -7.31
CA SER A 21 5.39 13.60 -6.80
C SER A 21 5.83 12.16 -7.04
N GLN A 22 5.49 11.27 -6.12
CA GLN A 22 5.55 9.84 -6.39
C GLN A 22 4.54 9.50 -7.49
N ASP A 23 4.98 8.68 -8.45
CA ASP A 23 4.12 8.14 -9.49
C ASP A 23 3.13 7.16 -8.85
N GLU A 24 1.84 7.34 -9.08
CA GLU A 24 0.79 6.54 -8.45
C GLU A 24 0.66 5.19 -9.16
N PHE A 25 1.65 4.33 -8.99
CA PHE A 25 1.57 2.96 -9.47
C PHE A 25 0.85 2.08 -8.44
N ILE A 26 -0.37 1.66 -8.76
CA ILE A 26 -1.11 0.71 -7.93
C ILE A 26 -0.42 -0.65 -8.06
N LYS A 27 0.27 -1.06 -6.99
CA LYS A 27 0.85 -2.39 -6.89
C LYS A 27 -0.21 -3.37 -6.38
N PHE A 28 -0.55 -4.36 -7.20
CA PHE A 28 -1.41 -5.46 -6.80
C PHE A 28 -0.57 -6.62 -6.24
N THR A 29 -1.06 -7.23 -5.17
CA THR A 29 -0.60 -8.55 -4.71
C THR A 29 -1.60 -9.58 -5.18
N THR A 30 -1.11 -10.64 -5.80
CA THR A 30 -1.94 -11.78 -6.21
C THR A 30 -1.96 -12.80 -5.08
N VAL A 31 -3.15 -13.29 -4.74
CA VAL A 31 -3.35 -14.46 -3.88
C VAL A 31 -3.99 -15.52 -4.76
N SER A 32 -3.32 -16.65 -4.95
CA SER A 32 -3.76 -17.74 -5.81
C SER A 32 -3.99 -19.04 -5.04
N ILE A 33 -4.24 -20.13 -5.76
CA ILE A 33 -4.44 -21.45 -5.17
C ILE A 33 -3.16 -21.92 -4.47
N GLU A 34 -2.01 -21.56 -5.04
CA GLU A 34 -0.67 -21.84 -4.49
C GLU A 34 -0.44 -21.13 -3.15
N ASP A 35 -1.12 -20.01 -2.90
CA ASP A 35 -1.07 -19.26 -1.64
C ASP A 35 -2.12 -19.75 -0.62
N GLY A 36 -2.89 -20.79 -0.95
CA GLY A 36 -3.87 -21.41 -0.07
C GLY A 36 -5.33 -21.02 -0.33
N LEU A 37 -5.63 -20.32 -1.44
CA LEU A 37 -7.01 -20.10 -1.85
C LEU A 37 -7.62 -21.40 -2.38
N SER A 38 -8.75 -21.82 -1.82
CA SER A 38 -9.50 -23.02 -2.27
C SER A 38 -9.69 -23.11 -3.80
N VAL A 39 -10.20 -22.06 -4.45
CA VAL A 39 -10.36 -21.96 -5.91
C VAL A 39 -10.18 -20.52 -6.37
N SER A 40 -9.80 -20.31 -7.63
CA SER A 40 -9.42 -19.00 -8.20
C SER A 40 -10.55 -17.97 -8.33
N VAL A 41 -11.80 -18.36 -8.08
CA VAL A 41 -12.98 -17.48 -8.23
C VAL A 41 -13.54 -17.10 -6.87
N ALA A 42 -13.36 -15.83 -6.50
CA ALA A 42 -14.03 -15.21 -5.36
C ALA A 42 -15.45 -14.78 -5.74
N SER A 43 -16.42 -15.12 -4.89
CA SER A 43 -17.83 -14.73 -5.00
C SER A 43 -18.19 -13.54 -4.11
N ASP A 44 -17.48 -13.38 -2.98
CA ASP A 44 -17.63 -12.25 -2.06
C ASP A 44 -16.34 -12.03 -1.25
N ILE A 45 -16.11 -10.80 -0.80
CA ILE A 45 -14.94 -10.39 -0.02
C ILE A 45 -15.35 -9.39 1.06
N VAL A 46 -14.98 -9.68 2.32
CA VAL A 46 -15.23 -8.77 3.45
C VAL A 46 -14.06 -8.74 4.42
N GLN A 47 -13.81 -7.59 5.06
CA GLN A 47 -12.83 -7.47 6.14
C GLN A 47 -13.54 -7.49 7.50
N ASP A 48 -13.01 -8.25 8.45
CA ASP A 48 -13.53 -8.25 9.82
C ASP A 48 -12.92 -7.13 10.68
N LYS A 49 -13.41 -7.00 11.92
CA LYS A 49 -12.96 -5.97 12.87
C LYS A 49 -11.51 -6.14 13.35
N LEU A 50 -10.93 -7.33 13.17
CA LEU A 50 -9.54 -7.64 13.54
C LEU A 50 -8.58 -7.42 12.36
N GLY A 51 -9.12 -7.10 11.18
CA GLY A 51 -8.36 -6.81 9.98
C GLY A 51 -8.17 -8.00 9.05
N TYR A 52 -8.72 -9.19 9.36
CA TYR A 52 -8.65 -10.34 8.46
C TYR A 52 -9.57 -10.15 7.26
N ILE A 53 -9.12 -10.59 6.09
CA ILE A 53 -9.89 -10.62 4.86
C ILE A 53 -10.51 -12.01 4.72
N TRP A 54 -11.82 -12.05 4.57
CA TRP A 54 -12.61 -13.24 4.34
C TRP A 54 -13.04 -13.29 2.88
N ILE A 55 -12.69 -14.38 2.19
CA ILE A 55 -12.92 -14.58 0.76
C ILE A 55 -13.82 -15.81 0.60
N ALA A 56 -15.06 -15.58 0.17
CA ALA A 56 -16.00 -16.65 -0.12
C ALA A 56 -15.78 -17.15 -1.55
N THR A 57 -15.53 -18.44 -1.71
CA THR A 57 -15.43 -19.11 -3.01
C THR A 57 -16.51 -20.17 -3.13
N GLN A 58 -16.65 -20.78 -4.31
CA GLN A 58 -17.57 -21.91 -4.49
C GLN A 58 -17.19 -23.14 -3.66
N ASP A 59 -15.91 -23.28 -3.30
CA ASP A 59 -15.37 -24.46 -2.61
C ASP A 59 -14.94 -24.17 -1.15
N GLY A 60 -15.35 -23.03 -0.59
CA GLY A 60 -15.13 -22.75 0.82
C GLY A 60 -14.93 -21.28 1.17
N LEU A 61 -14.61 -21.07 2.45
CA LEU A 61 -14.35 -19.75 3.03
C LEU A 61 -12.88 -19.65 3.42
N ASN A 62 -12.18 -18.66 2.86
CA ASN A 62 -10.73 -18.50 3.02
C ASN A 62 -10.46 -17.25 3.86
N ARG A 63 -9.56 -17.35 4.83
CA ARG A 63 -9.13 -16.23 5.68
C ARG A 63 -7.71 -15.84 5.33
N TYR A 64 -7.49 -14.58 4.99
CA TYR A 64 -6.21 -13.99 4.63
C TYR A 64 -5.85 -12.86 5.59
N ASN A 65 -4.56 -12.70 5.89
CA ASN A 65 -4.06 -11.77 6.90
C ASN A 65 -2.93 -10.85 6.44
N GLY A 66 -2.64 -10.78 5.13
CA GLY A 66 -1.48 -10.06 4.60
C GLY A 66 -0.29 -10.97 4.39
#